data_AF-A0A484KXW5-F1
#
_entry.id   AF-A0A484KXW5-F1
#
_cell.length_a   1.000
_cell.length_b   1.000
_cell.length_c   1.000
_cell.angle_alpha   90.00
_cell.angle_beta   90.00
_cell.angle_gamma   90.00
#
_symmetry.space_group_name_H-M   'P 1'
#
loop_
_entity.id
_entity.type
_entity.pdbx_description
1 polymer ?
#
loop_
_entity_poly.entity_id
_entity_poly.type
_entity_poly.pdbx_seq_one_letter_code
_entity_poly.pdbx_strand_id
1 'polypeptide(L)'
;MIDILSGLGKRYLNLGYSTPFLSLGSAYMYTSVASAKSAVISVAEEIATHGLPSGICPIVFAFTGAGNASVAAQDIFKLLPHRMVEPNKLLDLFEKSQGITRPKASLNRVFQVCGCIITSKDMVVHKDATKAYDKGDYYAHPENYNPIFHEKIAPYVSVIGTEILWTRCNY
;
A
#
# COMPACT_ATOMS: atom_id res chain seq x y z
N MET A 1 -4.30 9.85 2.92
CA MET A 1 -4.43 8.51 3.55
C MET A 1 -5.83 8.27 4.11
N ILE A 2 -6.43 9.18 4.89
CA ILE A 2 -7.79 8.99 5.42
C ILE A 2 -8.82 8.69 4.31
N ASP A 3 -8.86 9.48 3.25
CA ASP A 3 -9.76 9.22 2.11
C ASP A 3 -9.47 7.90 1.39
N ILE A 4 -8.20 7.46 1.37
CA ILE A 4 -7.80 6.17 0.80
C ILE A 4 -8.39 5.04 1.62
N LEU A 5 -8.30 5.10 2.96
CA LEU A 5 -8.86 4.09 3.84
C LEU A 5 -10.40 4.07 3.78
N SER A 6 -11.06 5.24 3.76
CA SER A 6 -12.51 5.33 3.53
C SER A 6 -12.91 4.75 2.17
N GLY A 7 -12.12 5.07 1.12
CA GLY A 7 -12.30 4.54 -0.23
C GLY A 7 -12.11 3.02 -0.29
N LEU A 8 -11.16 2.45 0.46
CA LEU A 8 -10.99 1.01 0.60
C LEU A 8 -12.23 0.34 1.19
N GLY A 9 -12.82 0.93 2.23
CA GLY A 9 -14.07 0.43 2.81
C GLY A 9 -15.17 0.32 1.75
N LYS A 10 -15.39 1.40 0.99
CA LYS A 10 -16.38 1.44 -0.11
C LYS A 10 -16.06 0.43 -1.22
N ARG A 11 -14.78 0.31 -1.62
CA ARG A 11 -14.33 -0.66 -2.61
C ARG A 11 -14.62 -2.09 -2.18
N TYR A 12 -14.27 -2.45 -0.94
CA TYR A 12 -14.47 -3.81 -0.44
C TYR A 12 -15.94 -4.15 -0.25
N LEU A 13 -16.77 -3.18 0.14
CA LEU A 13 -18.22 -3.37 0.17
C LEU A 13 -18.79 -3.73 -1.21
N ASN A 14 -18.35 -3.02 -2.26
CA ASN A 14 -18.74 -3.34 -3.64
C ASN A 14 -18.25 -4.72 -4.11
N LEU A 15 -17.20 -5.26 -3.49
CA LEU A 15 -16.70 -6.61 -3.73
C LEU A 15 -17.37 -7.67 -2.84
N GLY A 16 -18.36 -7.30 -2.02
CA GLY A 16 -19.11 -8.19 -1.13
C GLY A 16 -18.48 -8.40 0.25
N TYR A 17 -17.50 -7.58 0.64
CA TYR A 17 -16.80 -7.70 1.92
C TYR A 17 -17.17 -6.55 2.87
N SER A 18 -17.68 -6.90 4.05
CA SER A 18 -17.76 -5.97 5.17
C SER A 18 -16.40 -5.90 5.87
N THR A 19 -15.83 -4.69 5.96
CA THR A 19 -14.51 -4.44 6.55
C THR A 19 -14.57 -3.27 7.54
N PRO A 20 -13.71 -3.26 8.57
CA PRO A 20 -13.63 -2.14 9.53
C PRO A 20 -13.45 -0.76 8.89
N PHE A 21 -12.81 -0.70 7.71
CA PHE A 21 -12.61 0.54 6.94
C PHE A 21 -13.91 1.26 6.56
N LEU A 22 -15.06 0.56 6.53
CA LEU A 22 -16.36 1.16 6.23
C LEU A 22 -16.82 2.18 7.27
N SER A 23 -16.31 2.08 8.51
CA SER A 23 -16.60 3.04 9.58
C SER A 23 -15.92 4.41 9.37
N LEU A 24 -14.92 4.50 8.48
CA LEU A 24 -14.19 5.74 8.25
C LEU A 24 -14.95 6.70 7.34
N GLY A 25 -15.22 7.90 7.85
CA GLY A 25 -15.63 9.05 7.05
C GLY A 25 -14.51 9.58 6.15
N SER A 26 -14.88 10.42 5.19
CA SER A 26 -13.95 11.19 4.36
C SER A 26 -13.16 12.19 5.23
N ALA A 27 -11.97 12.60 4.78
CA ALA A 27 -11.07 13.45 5.57
C ALA A 27 -11.71 14.78 6.00
N TYR A 28 -12.53 15.40 5.15
CA TYR A 28 -13.23 16.67 5.44
C TYR A 28 -14.27 16.56 6.56
N MET A 29 -14.67 15.35 6.96
CA MET A 29 -15.65 15.12 8.01
C MET A 29 -15.05 15.22 9.42
N TYR A 30 -13.72 15.22 9.54
CA TYR A 30 -13.03 15.34 10.82
C TYR A 30 -12.62 16.79 11.09
N THR A 31 -12.93 17.29 12.28
CA THR A 31 -12.63 18.66 12.70
C THR A 31 -11.16 18.89 13.06
N SER A 32 -10.38 17.82 13.20
CA SER A 32 -8.95 17.87 13.51
C SER A 32 -8.21 16.62 13.06
N VAL A 33 -6.89 16.74 12.89
CA VAL A 33 -6.00 15.60 12.64
C VAL A 33 -6.07 14.57 13.77
N ALA A 34 -6.20 15.03 15.03
CA ALA A 34 -6.34 14.15 16.18
C ALA A 34 -7.61 13.28 16.08
N SER A 35 -8.75 13.89 15.75
CA SER A 35 -10.02 13.17 15.54
C SER A 35 -9.93 12.14 14.41
N ALA A 36 -9.30 12.51 13.28
CA ALA A 36 -9.08 11.58 12.18
C ALA A 36 -8.17 10.39 12.59
N LYS A 37 -7.10 10.66 13.35
CA LYS A 37 -6.21 9.60 13.88
C LYS A 37 -6.94 8.68 14.86
N SER A 38 -7.77 9.21 15.76
CA SER A 38 -8.56 8.39 16.70
C SER A 38 -9.53 7.44 15.97
N ALA A 39 -10.15 7.90 14.88
CA ALA A 39 -10.99 7.05 14.04
C ALA A 39 -10.20 5.90 13.40
N VAL A 40 -8.99 6.20 12.90
CA VAL A 40 -8.08 5.15 12.36
C VAL A 40 -7.65 4.17 13.44
N ILE A 41 -7.39 4.64 14.67
CA ILE A 41 -7.05 3.77 15.81
C ILE A 41 -8.22 2.83 16.16
N SER A 42 -9.46 3.32 16.15
CA SER A 42 -10.64 2.48 16.40
C SER A 42 -10.75 1.36 15.34
N VAL A 43 -10.49 1.69 14.07
CA VAL A 43 -10.43 0.70 12.99
C VAL A 43 -9.26 -0.27 13.16
N ALA A 44 -8.11 0.23 13.60
CA ALA A 44 -6.92 -0.57 13.88
C ALA A 44 -7.20 -1.63 14.95
N GLU A 45 -7.89 -1.25 16.03
CA GLU A 45 -8.30 -2.16 17.11
C GLU A 45 -9.26 -3.24 16.62
N GLU A 46 -10.23 -2.89 15.77
CA GLU A 46 -11.15 -3.85 15.17
C GLU A 46 -10.42 -4.85 14.25
N ILE A 47 -9.48 -4.36 13.44
CA ILE A 47 -8.62 -5.22 12.59
C ILE A 47 -7.74 -6.13 13.45
N ALA A 48 -7.19 -5.64 14.55
CA ALA A 48 -6.36 -6.45 15.44
C ALA A 48 -7.17 -7.54 16.17
N THR A 49 -8.40 -7.21 16.58
CA THR A 49 -9.27 -8.11 17.35
C THR A 49 -9.95 -9.16 16.48
N HIS A 50 -10.48 -8.75 15.32
CA HIS A 50 -11.32 -9.59 14.49
C HIS A 50 -10.65 -10.00 13.17
N GLY A 51 -9.55 -9.36 12.78
CA GLY A 51 -8.93 -9.59 11.47
C GLY A 51 -9.76 -9.06 10.31
N LEU A 52 -9.26 -9.30 9.10
CA LEU A 52 -9.89 -8.93 7.84
C LEU A 52 -10.37 -10.18 7.09
N PRO A 53 -11.41 -10.08 6.25
CA PRO A 53 -11.84 -11.19 5.41
C PRO A 53 -10.67 -11.76 4.59
N SER A 54 -10.46 -13.07 4.67
CA SER A 54 -9.30 -13.69 4.02
C SER A 54 -9.27 -13.57 2.50
N GLY A 55 -10.43 -13.38 1.85
CA GLY A 55 -10.52 -13.16 0.40
C GLY A 55 -9.97 -11.82 -0.10
N ILE A 56 -9.68 -10.87 0.80
CA ILE A 56 -9.02 -9.59 0.46
C ILE A 56 -7.59 -9.51 1.00
N CYS A 57 -7.09 -10.57 1.64
CA CYS A 57 -5.76 -10.59 2.25
C CYS A 57 -4.73 -11.31 1.36
N PRO A 58 -3.46 -10.85 1.34
CA PRO A 58 -2.93 -9.71 2.09
C PRO A 58 -3.32 -8.36 1.46
N ILE A 59 -3.55 -7.35 2.31
CA ILE A 59 -3.69 -5.96 1.84
C ILE A 59 -2.32 -5.30 1.90
N VAL A 60 -1.76 -4.95 0.74
CA VAL A 60 -0.42 -4.35 0.64
C VAL A 60 -0.51 -2.87 0.30
N PHE A 61 0.05 -2.03 1.16
CA PHE A 61 0.23 -0.59 0.97
C PHE A 61 1.65 -0.32 0.47
N ALA A 62 1.76 0.11 -0.78
CA ALA A 62 3.01 0.57 -1.36
C ALA A 62 3.19 2.07 -1.14
N PHE A 63 4.28 2.46 -0.49
CA PHE A 63 4.69 3.86 -0.34
C PHE A 63 5.82 4.13 -1.31
N THR A 64 5.55 4.91 -2.34
CA THR A 64 6.54 5.27 -3.35
C THR A 64 7.14 6.63 -3.02
N GLY A 65 8.46 6.72 -2.90
CA GLY A 65 9.15 7.98 -2.61
C GLY A 65 9.33 8.28 -1.12
N ALA A 66 10.13 9.31 -0.83
CA ALA A 66 10.62 9.64 0.51
C ALA A 66 10.38 11.11 0.91
N GLY A 67 9.53 11.84 0.18
CA GLY A 67 9.16 13.21 0.56
C GLY A 67 8.14 13.26 1.70
N ASN A 68 7.75 14.49 2.04
CA ASN A 68 6.87 14.78 3.17
C ASN A 68 5.47 14.16 3.03
N ALA A 69 4.98 13.96 1.80
CA ALA A 69 3.67 13.35 1.56
C ALA A 69 3.72 11.85 1.86
N SER A 70 4.79 11.16 1.45
CA SER A 70 5.04 9.76 1.80
C SER A 70 5.16 9.58 3.32
N VAL A 71 5.91 10.47 3.99
CA VAL A 71 6.06 10.44 5.46
C VAL A 71 4.71 10.62 6.17
N ALA A 72 3.92 11.62 5.77
CA ALA A 72 2.60 11.84 6.37
C ALA A 72 1.63 10.66 6.12
N ALA A 73 1.70 10.04 4.95
CA ALA A 73 0.91 8.85 4.63
C ALA A 73 1.35 7.65 5.50
N GLN A 74 2.66 7.46 5.67
CA GLN A 74 3.22 6.43 6.54
C GLN A 74 2.84 6.67 8.01
N ASP A 75 2.78 7.91 8.48
CA ASP A 75 2.40 8.22 9.86
C ASP A 75 0.96 7.82 10.19
N ILE A 76 0.04 7.97 9.24
CA ILE A 76 -1.32 7.45 9.40
C ILE A 76 -1.33 5.92 9.28
N PHE A 77 -0.55 5.34 8.35
CA PHE A 77 -0.47 3.89 8.18
C PHE A 77 0.10 3.18 9.42
N LYS A 78 1.05 3.80 10.13
CA LYS A 78 1.63 3.27 11.38
C LYS A 78 0.59 3.03 12.48
N LEU A 79 -0.56 3.71 12.41
CA LEU A 79 -1.67 3.51 13.36
C LEU A 79 -2.39 2.18 13.11
N LEU A 80 -2.34 1.65 11.89
CA LEU A 80 -2.90 0.35 11.58
C LEU A 80 -1.98 -0.75 12.10
N PRO A 81 -2.53 -1.89 12.54
CA PRO A 81 -1.72 -3.05 12.84
C PRO A 81 -1.16 -3.60 11.51
N HIS A 82 0.16 -3.53 11.31
CA HIS A 82 0.78 -3.86 10.03
C HIS A 82 2.12 -4.59 10.18
N ARG A 83 2.61 -5.16 9.08
CA ARG A 83 3.98 -5.68 8.93
C ARG A 83 4.68 -5.00 7.77
N MET A 84 5.92 -4.56 7.95
CA MET A 84 6.72 -4.05 6.84
C MET A 84 7.34 -5.21 6.04
N VAL A 85 7.24 -5.14 4.73
CA VAL A 85 7.73 -6.16 3.79
C VAL A 85 8.57 -5.48 2.70
N GLU A 86 9.72 -6.08 2.39
CA GLU A 86 10.57 -5.61 1.30
C GLU A 86 9.93 -5.91 -0.06
N PRO A 87 10.09 -5.05 -1.08
CA PRO A 87 9.49 -5.25 -2.41
C PRO A 87 9.78 -6.62 -3.02
N ASN A 88 11.00 -7.14 -2.85
CA ASN A 88 11.41 -8.43 -3.40
C ASN A 88 10.74 -9.64 -2.72
N LYS A 89 10.13 -9.46 -1.54
CA LYS A 89 9.43 -10.52 -0.79
C LYS A 89 7.91 -10.53 -1.03
N LEU A 90 7.41 -9.63 -1.88
CA LEU A 90 5.98 -9.54 -2.19
C LEU A 90 5.48 -10.82 -2.88
N LEU A 91 6.26 -11.38 -3.81
CA LEU A 91 5.91 -12.65 -4.46
C LEU A 91 5.74 -13.77 -3.42
N ASP A 92 6.75 -14.00 -2.59
CA ASP A 92 6.72 -15.04 -1.54
C ASP A 92 5.54 -14.87 -0.56
N LEU A 93 5.16 -13.62 -0.26
CA LEU A 93 4.03 -13.30 0.60
C LEU A 93 2.72 -13.80 -0.01
N PHE A 94 2.54 -13.59 -1.31
CA PHE A 94 1.35 -14.02 -2.04
C PHE A 94 1.33 -15.52 -2.31
N GLU A 95 2.47 -16.14 -2.60
CA GLU A 95 2.54 -17.60 -2.76
C GLU A 95 2.17 -18.32 -1.46
N LYS A 96 2.65 -17.83 -0.32
CA LYS A 96 2.27 -18.35 1.01
C LYS A 96 0.80 -18.11 1.36
N SER A 97 0.18 -17.05 0.85
CA SER A 97 -1.25 -16.79 1.07
C SER A 97 -2.15 -17.60 0.14
N GLN A 98 -1.71 -17.85 -1.10
CA GLN A 98 -2.40 -18.63 -2.15
C GLN A 98 -2.31 -20.15 -1.93
N GLY A 99 -1.22 -20.66 -1.34
CA GLY A 99 -1.10 -22.07 -0.93
C GLY A 99 -2.14 -22.50 0.12
N ILE A 100 -2.91 -21.55 0.65
CA ILE A 100 -4.12 -21.79 1.41
C ILE A 100 -5.27 -21.65 0.41
N THR A 101 -5.68 -22.75 -0.21
CA THR A 101 -6.84 -22.81 -1.11
C THR A 101 -8.07 -22.25 -0.38
N ARG A 102 -8.38 -20.97 -0.58
CA ARG A 102 -9.45 -20.29 0.14
C ARG A 102 -10.60 -20.04 -0.82
N PRO A 103 -11.79 -20.61 -0.53
CA PRO A 103 -13.00 -20.21 -1.23
C PRO A 103 -13.12 -18.69 -1.20
N LYS A 104 -13.65 -18.11 -2.29
CA LYS A 104 -13.92 -16.67 -2.47
C LYS A 104 -14.77 -16.03 -1.34
N ALA A 105 -15.29 -16.86 -0.43
CA ALA A 105 -16.09 -16.52 0.72
C ALA A 105 -15.72 -17.35 1.98
N SER A 106 -14.44 -17.64 2.23
CA SER A 106 -14.08 -18.18 3.55
C SER A 106 -14.34 -17.13 4.63
N LEU A 107 -15.28 -17.43 5.53
CA LEU A 107 -15.59 -16.64 6.73
C LEU A 107 -14.38 -16.45 7.67
N ASN A 108 -13.30 -17.18 7.43
CA ASN A 108 -12.03 -17.04 8.14
C ASN A 108 -11.48 -15.64 7.96
N ARG A 109 -11.40 -14.92 9.08
CA ARG A 109 -10.72 -13.63 9.14
C ARG A 109 -9.26 -13.84 9.50
N VAL A 110 -8.37 -13.08 8.86
CA VAL A 110 -6.93 -13.17 9.06
C VAL A 110 -6.32 -11.79 9.19
N PHE A 111 -5.18 -11.75 9.87
CA PHE A 111 -4.41 -10.53 10.06
C PHE A 111 -3.28 -10.45 9.02
N GLN A 112 -3.50 -9.69 7.94
CA GLN A 112 -2.50 -9.50 6.88
C GLN A 112 -2.60 -8.12 6.24
N VAL A 113 -2.26 -7.08 7.00
CA VAL A 113 -1.98 -5.75 6.47
C VAL A 113 -0.46 -5.58 6.37
N CYS A 114 0.02 -5.22 5.18
CA CYS A 114 1.44 -5.08 4.90
C CYS A 114 1.75 -3.69 4.36
N GLY A 115 2.88 -3.12 4.79
CA GLY A 115 3.44 -1.90 4.23
C GLY A 115 4.71 -2.22 3.46
N CYS A 116 4.91 -1.57 2.33
CA CYS A 116 6.07 -1.77 1.48
C CYS A 116 6.59 -0.40 1.05
N ILE A 117 7.87 -0.11 1.32
CA ILE A 117 8.52 1.11 0.85
C ILE A 117 9.19 0.79 -0.47
N ILE A 118 8.83 1.52 -1.52
CA ILE A 118 9.32 1.30 -2.87
C ILE A 118 10.18 2.50 -3.26
N THR A 119 11.42 2.19 -3.61
CA THR A 119 12.40 3.17 -4.10
C THR A 119 12.59 3.03 -5.61
N SER A 120 13.28 3.97 -6.23
CA SER A 120 13.62 3.90 -7.66
C SER A 120 14.39 2.62 -8.01
N LYS A 121 15.20 2.07 -7.08
CA LYS A 121 15.89 0.79 -7.25
C LYS A 121 14.93 -0.39 -7.48
N ASP A 122 13.74 -0.33 -6.90
CA ASP A 122 12.73 -1.39 -7.00
C ASP A 122 11.83 -1.21 -8.23
N MET A 123 11.86 -0.03 -8.85
CA MET A 123 11.01 0.35 -9.98
C MET A 123 11.66 0.13 -11.33
N VAL A 124 12.99 0.12 -11.40
CA VAL A 124 13.73 0.04 -12.66
C VAL A 124 14.92 -0.91 -12.59
N VAL A 125 15.35 -1.41 -13.75
CA VAL A 125 16.61 -2.15 -13.93
C VAL A 125 17.39 -1.57 -15.09
N HIS A 126 18.71 -1.57 -15.02
CA HIS A 126 19.52 -1.15 -16.16
C HIS A 126 19.29 -2.12 -17.33
N LYS A 127 19.26 -1.60 -18.56
CA LYS A 127 19.14 -2.40 -19.81
C LYS A 127 20.31 -3.36 -20.05
N ASP A 128 21.41 -3.14 -19.33
CA ASP A 128 22.63 -3.93 -19.39
C ASP A 128 22.66 -4.78 -18.14
N ALA A 129 22.52 -6.10 -18.30
CA ALA A 129 22.43 -7.04 -17.20
C ALA A 129 23.69 -7.09 -16.32
N THR A 130 24.83 -6.57 -16.81
CA THR A 130 26.09 -6.50 -16.05
C THR A 130 26.15 -5.30 -15.11
N LYS A 131 25.29 -4.30 -15.30
CA LYS A 131 25.26 -3.08 -14.49
C LYS A 131 24.19 -3.15 -13.41
N ALA A 132 24.61 -2.91 -12.17
CA ALA A 132 23.68 -2.72 -11.06
C ALA A 132 22.99 -1.36 -11.15
N TYR A 133 21.84 -1.23 -10.49
CA TYR A 133 21.18 0.05 -10.33
C TYR A 133 22.11 1.04 -9.59
N ASP A 134 22.35 2.20 -10.20
CA ASP A 134 22.93 3.36 -9.55
C ASP A 134 21.95 4.53 -9.57
N LYS A 135 21.84 5.22 -8.43
CA LYS A 135 20.89 6.33 -8.32
C LYS A 135 21.33 7.52 -9.19
N GLY A 136 22.60 7.90 -9.15
CA GLY A 136 23.09 9.05 -9.91
C GLY A 136 22.93 8.84 -11.41
N ASP A 137 23.32 7.67 -11.90
CA ASP A 137 23.19 7.26 -13.30
C ASP A 137 21.72 7.20 -13.73
N TYR A 138 20.81 6.66 -12.92
CA TYR A 138 19.38 6.65 -13.25
C TYR A 138 18.79 8.06 -13.41
N TYR A 139 19.17 9.00 -12.55
CA TYR A 139 18.68 10.39 -12.66
C TYR A 139 19.34 11.16 -13.83
N ALA A 140 20.57 10.82 -14.21
CA ALA A 140 21.27 11.44 -15.32
C ALA A 140 20.88 10.85 -16.69
N HIS A 141 20.65 9.53 -16.74
CA HIS A 141 20.42 8.73 -17.94
C HIS A 141 19.26 7.74 -17.77
N PRO A 142 18.03 8.23 -17.50
CA PRO A 142 16.86 7.35 -17.31
C PRO A 142 16.57 6.46 -18.53
N GLU A 143 16.99 6.87 -19.74
CA GLU A 143 16.88 6.10 -20.97
C GLU A 143 17.66 4.77 -20.94
N ASN A 144 18.64 4.61 -20.05
CA ASN A 144 19.40 3.37 -19.89
C ASN A 144 18.67 2.32 -19.05
N TYR A 145 17.49 2.65 -18.52
CA TYR A 145 16.75 1.80 -17.59
C TYR A 145 15.41 1.36 -18.18
N ASN A 146 14.98 0.16 -17.81
CA ASN A 146 13.66 -0.38 -18.12
C ASN A 146 12.79 -0.37 -16.84
N PRO A 147 11.52 0.06 -16.92
CA PRO A 147 10.59 -0.04 -15.80
C PRO A 147 10.22 -1.49 -15.54
N ILE A 148 10.24 -1.90 -14.27
CA ILE A 148 9.86 -3.25 -13.81
C ILE A 148 8.74 -3.23 -12.76
N PHE A 149 8.28 -2.04 -12.35
CA PHE A 149 7.25 -1.90 -11.33
C PHE A 149 5.96 -2.65 -11.68
N HIS A 150 5.52 -2.58 -12.94
CA HIS A 150 4.28 -3.21 -13.39
C HIS A 150 4.33 -4.74 -13.39
N GLU A 151 5.54 -5.32 -13.49
CA GLU A 151 5.74 -6.78 -13.49
C GLU A 151 5.97 -7.31 -12.08
N LYS A 152 6.83 -6.65 -11.31
CA LYS A 152 7.35 -7.18 -10.05
C LYS A 152 6.58 -6.73 -8.83
N ILE A 153 5.89 -5.58 -8.88
CA ILE A 153 5.30 -4.97 -7.69
C ILE A 153 3.81 -4.72 -7.84
N ALA A 154 3.38 -4.04 -8.91
CA ALA A 154 1.98 -3.67 -9.13
C ALA A 154 0.97 -4.83 -8.96
N PRO A 155 1.24 -6.07 -9.40
CA PRO A 155 0.31 -7.19 -9.24
C PRO A 155 0.02 -7.56 -7.76
N TYR A 156 0.92 -7.20 -6.85
CA TYR A 156 0.87 -7.56 -5.43
C TYR A 156 0.43 -6.41 -4.53
N VAL A 157 0.16 -5.23 -5.11
CA VAL A 157 -0.15 -4.01 -4.35
C VAL A 157 -1.66 -3.75 -4.37
N SER A 158 -2.24 -3.55 -3.18
CA SER A 158 -3.66 -3.20 -3.05
C SER A 158 -3.88 -1.69 -3.05
N VAL A 159 -2.92 -0.93 -2.52
CA VAL A 159 -2.96 0.52 -2.38
C VAL A 159 -1.61 1.12 -2.72
N ILE A 160 -1.58 2.13 -3.58
CA ILE A 160 -0.38 2.95 -3.80
C ILE A 160 -0.59 4.29 -3.08
N GLY A 161 0.20 4.52 -2.03
CA GLY A 161 0.38 5.82 -1.40
C GLY A 161 1.38 6.64 -2.19
N THR A 162 0.93 7.23 -3.29
CA THR A 162 1.78 8.05 -4.17
C THR A 162 2.07 9.42 -3.58
N GLU A 163 3.30 9.90 -3.75
CA GLU A 163 3.57 11.33 -3.87
C GLU A 163 3.20 11.75 -5.30
N ILE A 164 2.17 12.58 -5.47
CA ILE A 164 2.02 13.35 -6.70
C ILE A 164 2.28 14.80 -6.32
N LEU A 165 3.52 15.25 -6.47
CA LEU A 165 3.83 16.67 -6.48
C LEU A 165 3.47 17.21 -7.87
N TRP A 166 2.35 17.94 -7.97
CA TRP A 166 2.06 18.74 -9.16
C TRP A 166 2.88 20.04 -9.06
N THR A 167 4.05 20.08 -9.68
CA THR A 167 4.67 21.37 -10.01
C THR A 167 4.02 21.91 -11.28
N ARG A 168 3.60 23.18 -11.26
CA ARG A 168 3.12 23.88 -12.46
C ARG A 168 4.22 23.81 -13.54
N CYS A 169 3.89 23.25 -14.71
CA CYS A 169 4.64 23.56 -15.92
C CYS A 169 4.35 25.03 -16.25
N ASN A 170 5.33 25.90 -16.02
CA ASN A 170 5.29 27.23 -16.61
C ASN A 170 5.55 27.04 -18.11
N TYR A 171 4.52 27.25 -18.92
CA TYR A 171 4.65 27.47 -20.36
C TYR A 171 5.09 28.90 -20.63
#